data_AF-A0A1H9M7V2-F1
#
_entry.id   AF-A0A1H9M7V2-F1
#
_cell.length_a   1.000
_cell.length_b   1.000
_cell.length_c   1.000
_cell.angle_alpha   90.00
_cell.angle_beta   90.00
_cell.angle_gamma   90.00
#
_symmetry.space_group_name_H-M   'P 1'
#
loop_
_entity.id
_entity.type
_entity.pdbx_description
1 polymer ?
#
loop_
_entity_poly.entity_id
_entity_poly.type
_entity_poly.pdbx_seq_one_letter_code
_entity_poly.pdbx_strand_id
1 'polypeptide(L)'
;MLSAIEKLEKAKADILAEIDLQSTSSFVGNETSQETDNKNFQDTRIIINKLAKERAMNAPSFIKDCRNIEEAVYNIQQEGGSIDEILHKNYVSRCFNQYIDYLEEKQIDVQIVNVECPVPEVLTFEHILESISKCESRIETGDYSGAVTSAKTLVEGVCKEILHKFSDEEISNSIDLPALFTKVRQNLNLDPKDPKLDKALKDVLTGLIKVVNGISEIRNSRGDSHIPKYKIDKHHAVVVVNSAKTVADFLFKTYEYQLDRGTLVIEK
;
A
#
# COMPACT_ATOMS: atom_id res chain seq x y z
N MET A 1 -6.33 14.05 8.96
CA MET A 1 -5.86 14.61 7.69
C MET A 1 -6.80 14.07 6.63
N LEU A 2 -7.44 14.92 5.80
CA LEU A 2 -8.39 14.46 4.78
C LEU A 2 -7.68 13.54 3.78
N SER A 3 -8.33 12.44 3.39
CA SER A 3 -7.88 11.54 2.32
C SER A 3 -7.80 12.26 0.98
N ALA A 4 -7.10 11.68 0.01
CA ALA A 4 -6.98 12.27 -1.33
C ALA A 4 -8.36 12.48 -1.98
N ILE A 5 -9.29 11.51 -1.85
CA ILE A 5 -10.66 11.62 -2.37
C ILE A 5 -11.41 12.76 -1.68
N GLU A 6 -11.37 12.84 -0.35
CA GLU A 6 -12.05 13.91 0.40
C GLU A 6 -11.52 15.31 0.02
N LYS A 7 -10.22 15.45 -0.25
CA LYS A 7 -9.63 16.71 -0.73
C LYS A 7 -10.14 17.08 -2.12
N LEU A 8 -10.22 16.12 -3.04
CA LEU A 8 -10.75 16.33 -4.39
C LEU A 8 -12.24 16.72 -4.36
N GLU A 9 -13.06 15.99 -3.58
CA GLU A 9 -14.49 16.31 -3.45
C GLU A 9 -14.72 17.68 -2.81
N LYS A 10 -13.90 18.04 -1.81
CA LYS A 10 -13.98 19.36 -1.19
C LYS A 10 -13.63 20.48 -2.17
N ALA A 11 -12.49 20.37 -2.86
CA ALA A 11 -12.09 21.40 -3.84
C ALA A 11 -13.08 21.51 -5.01
N LYS A 12 -13.67 20.39 -5.46
CA LYS A 12 -14.76 20.38 -6.43
C LYS A 12 -15.97 21.16 -5.91
N ALA A 13 -16.42 20.89 -4.69
CA ALA A 13 -17.53 21.61 -4.09
C ALA A 13 -17.25 23.12 -3.95
N ASP A 14 -16.04 23.49 -3.52
CA ASP A 14 -15.64 24.89 -3.36
C ASP A 14 -15.65 25.64 -4.71
N ILE A 15 -15.16 25.03 -5.80
CA ILE A 15 -15.22 25.60 -7.15
C ILE A 15 -16.67 25.74 -7.65
N LEU A 16 -17.51 24.74 -7.42
CA LEU A 16 -18.91 24.78 -7.84
C LEU A 16 -19.68 25.89 -7.11
N ALA A 17 -19.41 26.08 -5.82
CA ALA A 17 -19.99 27.15 -5.01
C ALA A 17 -19.54 28.54 -5.49
N GLU A 18 -18.28 28.70 -5.88
CA GLU A 18 -17.80 29.98 -6.44
C GLU A 18 -18.46 30.30 -7.79
N ILE A 19 -18.69 29.29 -8.64
CA ILE A 19 -19.44 29.45 -9.90
C ILE A 19 -20.88 29.94 -9.63
N ASP A 20 -21.55 29.38 -8.61
CA ASP A 20 -22.89 29.81 -8.15
C ASP A 20 -22.93 31.26 -7.64
N LEU A 21 -21.89 31.67 -6.91
CA LEU A 21 -21.79 33.02 -6.35
C LEU A 21 -21.61 34.08 -7.45
N GLN A 22 -20.83 33.77 -8.48
CA GLN A 22 -20.59 34.70 -9.58
C GLN A 22 -21.78 34.83 -10.54
N SER A 23 -22.65 33.82 -10.65
CA SER A 23 -23.86 33.91 -11.47
C SER A 23 -25.01 34.67 -10.79
N THR A 24 -25.00 34.76 -9.46
CA THR A 24 -26.05 35.41 -8.66
C THR A 24 -25.76 36.87 -8.31
N SER A 25 -24.51 37.33 -8.40
CA SER A 25 -24.09 38.66 -7.97
C SER A 25 -24.01 39.68 -9.12
N SER A 26 -25.15 40.30 -9.43
CA SER A 26 -25.14 41.66 -9.96
C SER A 26 -24.72 42.62 -8.83
N PHE A 27 -23.46 43.06 -8.82
CA PHE A 27 -23.04 44.32 -8.20
C PHE A 27 -23.16 44.47 -6.66
N VAL A 28 -22.50 43.62 -5.84
CA VAL A 28 -22.04 44.02 -4.49
C VAL A 28 -20.72 43.31 -4.18
N GLY A 29 -19.71 44.07 -3.76
CA GLY A 29 -18.40 43.53 -3.38
C GLY A 29 -18.40 42.76 -2.06
N ASN A 30 -17.45 41.82 -1.98
CA ASN A 30 -16.99 41.02 -0.84
C ASN A 30 -17.93 39.91 -0.31
N GLU A 31 -17.49 38.66 -0.42
CA GLU A 31 -16.75 37.96 0.64
C GLU A 31 -15.79 36.94 0.00
N THR A 32 -14.53 37.02 0.42
CA THR A 32 -13.36 36.30 -0.10
C THR A 32 -13.50 34.78 -0.06
N SER A 33 -13.07 34.10 -1.13
CA SER A 33 -12.65 32.69 -1.08
C SER A 33 -11.71 32.51 0.12
N GLN A 34 -12.14 31.73 1.12
CA GLN A 34 -11.45 31.70 2.41
C GLN A 34 -10.04 31.14 2.21
N GLU A 35 -9.07 31.57 3.03
CA GLU A 35 -7.68 31.09 2.96
C GLU A 35 -7.59 29.55 3.02
N THR A 36 -8.56 28.91 3.69
CA THR A 36 -8.70 27.45 3.78
C THR A 36 -9.12 26.80 2.46
N ASP A 37 -9.97 27.44 1.66
CA ASP A 37 -10.49 26.90 0.40
C ASP A 37 -9.40 26.93 -0.67
N ASN A 38 -8.66 28.05 -0.73
CA ASN A 38 -7.49 28.20 -1.59
C ASN A 38 -6.37 27.20 -1.26
N LYS A 39 -6.22 26.82 0.02
CA LYS A 39 -5.29 25.76 0.43
C LYS A 39 -5.74 24.38 -0.05
N ASN A 40 -7.03 24.05 0.04
CA ASN A 40 -7.57 22.78 -0.47
C ASN A 40 -7.41 22.67 -1.99
N PHE A 41 -7.59 23.78 -2.70
CA PHE A 41 -7.35 23.86 -4.13
C PHE A 41 -5.88 23.61 -4.47
N GLN A 42 -4.93 24.22 -3.76
CA GLN A 42 -3.50 23.99 -3.97
C GLN A 42 -3.08 22.53 -3.72
N ASP A 43 -3.58 21.92 -2.65
CA ASP A 43 -3.37 20.50 -2.37
C ASP A 43 -3.91 19.61 -3.51
N THR A 44 -5.12 19.91 -3.98
CA THR A 44 -5.78 19.22 -5.11
C THR A 44 -4.96 19.31 -6.38
N ARG A 45 -4.35 20.47 -6.67
CA ARG A 45 -3.48 20.62 -7.84
C ARG A 45 -2.29 19.67 -7.80
N ILE A 46 -1.67 19.49 -6.65
CA ILE A 46 -0.54 18.56 -6.49
C ILE A 46 -1.02 17.13 -6.78
N ILE A 47 -2.17 16.76 -6.21
CA ILE A 47 -2.76 15.42 -6.37
C ILE A 47 -3.09 15.16 -7.84
N ILE A 48 -3.87 16.02 -8.49
CA ILE A 48 -4.30 15.83 -9.89
C ILE A 48 -3.11 15.83 -10.83
N ASN A 49 -2.12 16.72 -10.68
CA ASN A 49 -0.94 16.71 -11.54
C ASN A 49 -0.12 15.42 -11.41
N LYS A 50 -0.01 14.88 -10.20
CA LYS A 50 0.64 13.58 -9.97
C LYS A 50 -0.14 12.45 -10.63
N LEU A 51 -1.46 12.38 -10.43
CA LEU A 51 -2.32 11.34 -11.02
C LEU A 51 -2.37 11.44 -12.55
N ALA A 52 -2.39 12.65 -13.11
CA ALA A 52 -2.34 12.88 -14.55
C ALA A 52 -1.03 12.36 -15.15
N LYS A 53 0.11 12.60 -14.48
CA LYS A 53 1.41 12.06 -14.87
C LYS A 53 1.44 10.53 -14.80
N GLU A 54 0.92 9.94 -13.73
CA GLU A 54 0.82 8.48 -13.58
C GLU A 54 0.01 7.84 -14.71
N ARG A 55 -1.05 8.51 -15.19
CA ARG A 55 -1.92 8.02 -16.27
C ARG A 55 -1.47 8.42 -17.68
N ALA A 56 -0.36 9.16 -17.82
CA ALA A 56 0.05 9.77 -19.09
C ALA A 56 -1.08 10.61 -19.75
N MET A 57 -1.86 11.31 -18.92
CA MET A 57 -2.95 12.20 -19.36
C MET A 57 -2.58 13.67 -19.06
N ASN A 58 -3.20 14.60 -19.80
CA ASN A 58 -3.09 16.01 -19.49
C ASN A 58 -4.03 16.38 -18.34
N ALA A 59 -3.50 17.10 -17.35
CA ALA A 59 -4.33 17.72 -16.32
C ALA A 59 -5.19 18.86 -16.93
N PRO A 60 -6.38 19.14 -16.38
CA PRO A 60 -7.17 20.29 -16.79
C PRO A 60 -6.38 21.61 -16.65
N SER A 61 -6.60 22.54 -17.58
CA SER A 61 -6.00 23.89 -17.63
C SER A 61 -6.13 24.63 -16.30
N PHE A 62 -7.35 24.73 -15.77
CA PHE A 62 -7.61 25.40 -14.49
C PHE A 62 -6.90 24.75 -13.30
N ILE A 63 -6.50 23.48 -13.40
CA ILE A 63 -5.67 22.80 -12.39
C ILE A 63 -4.19 23.09 -12.62
N LYS A 64 -3.75 23.16 -13.87
CA LYS A 64 -2.35 23.35 -14.24
C LYS A 64 -1.90 24.80 -14.02
N ASP A 65 -2.70 25.74 -14.51
CA ASP A 65 -2.28 27.12 -14.75
C ASP A 65 -2.73 28.10 -13.66
N CYS A 66 -3.72 27.73 -12.83
CA CYS A 66 -4.27 28.60 -11.76
C CYS A 66 -3.70 28.26 -10.38
N ARG A 67 -3.74 29.20 -9.42
CA ARG A 67 -3.19 29.06 -8.06
C ARG A 67 -4.21 29.13 -6.93
N ASN A 68 -5.41 29.62 -7.22
CA ASN A 68 -6.52 29.82 -6.29
C ASN A 68 -7.85 29.56 -7.03
N ILE A 69 -8.95 29.51 -6.27
CA ILE A 69 -10.28 29.17 -6.79
C ILE A 69 -10.79 30.25 -7.75
N GLU A 70 -10.53 31.53 -7.47
CA GLU A 70 -10.96 32.65 -8.31
C GLU A 70 -10.34 32.58 -9.72
N GLU A 71 -9.02 32.40 -9.81
CA GLU A 71 -8.31 32.19 -11.07
C GLU A 71 -8.84 30.96 -11.83
N ALA A 72 -9.17 29.90 -11.09
CA ALA A 72 -9.69 28.67 -11.68
C ALA A 72 -11.07 28.89 -12.30
N VAL A 73 -11.99 29.53 -11.59
CA VAL A 73 -13.34 29.84 -12.09
C VAL A 73 -13.29 30.77 -13.30
N TYR A 74 -12.45 31.81 -13.24
CA TYR A 74 -12.24 32.70 -14.38
C TYR A 74 -11.69 31.95 -15.60
N ASN A 75 -10.72 31.05 -15.40
CA ASN A 75 -10.18 30.23 -16.49
C ASN A 75 -11.25 29.32 -17.11
N ILE A 76 -12.07 28.66 -16.29
CA ILE A 76 -13.17 27.79 -16.74
C ILE A 76 -14.18 28.57 -17.61
N GLN A 77 -14.56 29.77 -17.18
CA GLN A 77 -15.51 30.62 -17.90
C GLN A 77 -14.97 31.05 -19.28
N GLN A 78 -13.67 31.33 -19.37
CA GLN A 78 -13.06 31.78 -20.62
C GLN A 78 -12.83 30.64 -21.62
N GLU A 79 -12.56 29.41 -21.16
CA GLU A 79 -12.42 28.24 -22.03
C GLU A 79 -13.75 27.71 -22.56
N GLY A 80 -14.85 27.91 -21.81
CA GLY A 80 -16.17 27.37 -22.15
C GLY A 80 -16.87 28.06 -23.34
N GLY A 81 -16.45 29.28 -23.71
CA GLY A 81 -17.03 30.06 -24.82
C GLY A 81 -18.54 30.37 -24.69
N SER A 82 -19.15 30.02 -23.55
CA SER A 82 -20.56 30.14 -23.21
C SER A 82 -20.69 30.68 -21.80
N ILE A 83 -21.71 31.50 -21.53
CA ILE A 83 -22.00 32.04 -20.19
C ILE A 83 -22.85 31.02 -19.38
N ASP A 84 -23.08 29.83 -19.92
CA ASP A 84 -23.93 28.82 -19.28
C ASP A 84 -23.21 28.16 -18.08
N GLU A 85 -23.64 28.58 -16.90
CA GLU A 85 -23.22 28.06 -15.59
C GLU A 85 -23.34 26.53 -15.50
N ILE A 86 -24.39 25.95 -16.08
CA ILE A 86 -24.63 24.50 -16.05
C ILE A 86 -23.52 23.76 -16.80
N LEU A 87 -23.06 24.32 -17.93
CA LEU A 87 -21.96 23.74 -18.69
C LEU A 87 -20.64 23.80 -17.91
N HIS A 88 -20.34 24.92 -17.24
CA HIS A 88 -19.14 25.05 -16.41
C HIS A 88 -19.12 24.05 -15.25
N LYS A 89 -20.25 23.90 -14.54
CA LYS A 89 -20.38 22.93 -13.44
C LYS A 89 -20.22 21.47 -13.90
N ASN A 90 -20.80 21.14 -15.05
CA ASN A 90 -20.65 19.81 -15.65
C ASN A 90 -19.20 19.53 -16.06
N TYR A 91 -18.52 20.53 -16.60
CA TYR A 91 -17.10 20.42 -16.97
C TYR A 91 -16.22 20.14 -15.75
N VAL A 92 -16.36 20.95 -14.68
CA VAL A 92 -15.63 20.75 -13.42
C VAL A 92 -15.89 19.36 -12.85
N SER A 93 -17.17 18.96 -12.76
CA SER A 93 -17.55 17.66 -12.23
C SER A 93 -16.93 16.52 -13.01
N ARG A 94 -16.94 16.59 -14.35
CA ARG A 94 -16.33 15.58 -15.22
C ARG A 94 -14.82 15.48 -15.00
N CYS A 95 -14.12 16.61 -14.90
CA CYS A 95 -12.67 16.63 -14.66
C CYS A 95 -12.30 15.96 -13.33
N PHE A 96 -12.99 16.31 -12.25
CA PHE A 96 -12.71 15.75 -10.93
C PHE A 96 -13.10 14.27 -10.81
N ASN A 97 -14.30 13.91 -11.27
CA ASN A 97 -14.79 12.52 -11.18
C ASN A 97 -13.82 11.56 -11.85
N GLN A 98 -13.22 11.92 -13.00
CA GLN A 98 -12.24 11.07 -13.68
C GLN A 98 -11.03 10.67 -12.82
N TYR A 99 -10.61 11.52 -11.87
CA TYR A 99 -9.52 11.23 -10.95
C TYR A 99 -10.01 10.56 -9.66
N ILE A 100 -11.23 10.90 -9.21
CA ILE A 100 -11.87 10.24 -8.07
C ILE A 100 -12.15 8.78 -8.41
N ASP A 101 -12.78 8.50 -9.56
CA ASP A 101 -13.03 7.15 -10.08
C ASP A 101 -11.72 6.34 -10.12
N TYR A 102 -10.62 6.95 -10.55
CA TYR A 102 -9.31 6.30 -10.59
C TYR A 102 -8.76 5.97 -9.18
N LEU A 103 -8.93 6.88 -8.22
CA LEU A 103 -8.55 6.65 -6.83
C LEU A 103 -9.45 5.58 -6.19
N GLU A 104 -10.74 5.56 -6.51
CA GLU A 104 -11.69 4.55 -6.06
C GLU A 104 -11.37 3.18 -6.67
N GLU A 105 -11.09 3.10 -7.97
CA GLU A 105 -10.63 1.87 -8.63
C GLU A 105 -9.33 1.34 -8.00
N LYS A 106 -8.35 2.23 -7.75
CA LYS A 106 -7.15 1.87 -6.99
C LYS A 106 -7.49 1.39 -5.59
N GLN A 107 -8.40 2.06 -4.88
CA GLN A 107 -8.82 1.65 -3.53
C GLN A 107 -9.58 0.32 -3.51
N ILE A 108 -10.35 0.02 -4.55
CA ILE A 108 -11.04 -1.27 -4.75
C ILE A 108 -10.02 -2.37 -5.05
N ASP A 109 -8.96 -2.09 -5.81
CA ASP A 109 -7.81 -3.00 -5.97
C ASP A 109 -6.97 -3.13 -4.67
N VAL A 110 -7.01 -2.11 -3.81
CA VAL A 110 -6.26 -2.00 -2.53
C VAL A 110 -7.06 -2.48 -1.31
N GLN A 111 -8.31 -2.93 -1.45
CA GLN A 111 -8.99 -3.63 -0.33
C GLN A 111 -8.34 -4.98 0.00
N ILE A 112 -7.41 -5.46 -0.82
CA ILE A 112 -6.41 -6.43 -0.38
C ILE A 112 -5.16 -5.66 0.10
N VAL A 113 -5.34 -5.06 1.28
CA VAL A 113 -4.51 -4.02 1.90
C VAL A 113 -3.02 -4.32 1.89
N ASN A 114 -2.25 -3.29 1.52
CA ASN A 114 -0.81 -3.21 1.67
C ASN A 114 -0.44 -3.36 3.17
N VAL A 115 0.04 -4.54 3.55
CA VAL A 115 0.71 -4.70 4.84
C VAL A 115 2.02 -3.93 4.73
N GLU A 116 2.08 -2.75 5.35
CA GLU A 116 3.35 -2.06 5.56
C GLU A 116 4.22 -2.96 6.44
N CYS A 117 5.31 -3.47 5.86
CA CYS A 117 6.32 -4.25 6.56
C CYS A 117 7.56 -3.35 6.71
N PRO A 118 7.59 -2.46 7.72
CA PRO A 118 8.79 -1.69 8.00
C PRO A 118 9.91 -2.65 8.35
N VAL A 119 10.99 -2.63 7.57
CA VAL A 119 12.20 -3.41 7.90
C VAL A 119 12.95 -2.67 9.02
N PRO A 120 13.29 -3.34 10.13
CA PRO A 120 14.09 -2.75 11.22
C PRO A 120 15.38 -2.10 10.72
N GLU A 121 15.76 -0.96 11.29
CA GLU A 121 17.04 -0.28 10.98
C GLU A 121 18.26 -1.17 11.27
N VAL A 122 18.13 -2.12 12.21
CA VAL A 122 19.20 -3.06 12.60
C VAL A 122 19.27 -4.29 11.67
N LEU A 123 18.20 -4.56 10.92
CA LEU A 123 18.06 -5.71 10.02
C LEU A 123 17.89 -5.23 8.56
N THR A 124 18.72 -4.28 8.15
CA THR A 124 18.69 -3.75 6.77
C THR A 124 19.55 -4.60 5.85
N PHE A 125 19.03 -5.74 5.42
CA PHE A 125 19.63 -6.46 4.31
C PHE A 125 18.88 -6.10 3.03
N GLU A 126 19.60 -5.56 2.05
CA GLU A 126 19.04 -5.08 0.76
C GLU A 126 18.15 -6.13 0.08
N HIS A 127 18.46 -7.42 0.25
CA HIS A 127 17.69 -8.53 -0.34
C HIS A 127 16.25 -8.66 0.21
N ILE A 128 15.97 -8.22 1.44
CA ILE A 128 14.62 -8.28 2.05
C ILE A 128 13.73 -7.20 1.43
N LEU A 129 14.24 -5.97 1.36
CA LEU A 129 13.56 -4.84 0.70
C LEU A 129 13.34 -5.14 -0.79
N GLU A 130 14.35 -5.72 -1.44
CA GLU A 130 14.24 -6.17 -2.83
C GLU A 130 13.16 -7.27 -2.98
N SER A 131 13.04 -8.20 -2.01
CA SER A 131 12.02 -9.25 -2.03
C SER A 131 10.61 -8.70 -1.85
N ILE A 132 10.41 -7.71 -0.99
CA ILE A 132 9.12 -7.01 -0.83
C ILE A 132 8.74 -6.28 -2.12
N SER A 133 9.67 -5.52 -2.69
CA SER A 133 9.47 -4.81 -3.96
C SER A 133 9.17 -5.77 -5.13
N LYS A 134 9.85 -6.92 -5.18
CA LYS A 134 9.59 -8.00 -6.14
C LYS A 134 8.19 -8.58 -5.98
N CYS A 135 7.70 -8.79 -4.76
CA CYS A 135 6.32 -9.26 -4.54
C CYS A 135 5.31 -8.29 -5.16
N GLU A 136 5.44 -6.99 -4.87
CA GLU A 136 4.51 -5.95 -5.34
C GLU A 136 4.54 -5.81 -6.85
N SER A 137 5.73 -5.64 -7.43
CA SER A 137 5.91 -5.49 -8.88
C SER A 137 5.36 -6.71 -9.65
N ARG A 138 5.50 -7.92 -9.11
CA ARG A 138 4.97 -9.13 -9.76
C ARG A 138 3.45 -9.25 -9.67
N ILE A 139 2.83 -8.79 -8.59
CA ILE A 139 1.37 -8.67 -8.52
C ILE A 139 0.88 -7.66 -9.58
N GLU A 140 1.52 -6.51 -9.69
CA GLU A 140 1.16 -5.45 -10.64
C GLU A 140 1.31 -5.88 -12.10
N THR A 141 2.39 -6.61 -12.40
CA THR A 141 2.70 -7.08 -13.77
C THR A 141 1.98 -8.38 -14.15
N GLY A 142 1.18 -8.95 -13.25
CA GLY A 142 0.41 -10.17 -13.50
C GLY A 142 1.19 -11.49 -13.37
N ASP A 143 2.43 -11.45 -12.86
CA ASP A 143 3.24 -12.63 -12.55
C ASP A 143 2.92 -13.17 -11.14
N TYR A 144 1.70 -13.69 -10.98
CA TYR A 144 1.19 -14.19 -9.69
C TYR A 144 2.00 -15.36 -9.13
N SER A 145 2.48 -16.24 -10.00
CA SER A 145 3.37 -17.35 -9.67
C SER A 145 4.72 -16.87 -9.12
N GLY A 146 5.32 -15.88 -9.77
CA GLY A 146 6.55 -15.26 -9.28
C GLY A 146 6.33 -14.46 -8.00
N ALA A 147 5.16 -13.84 -7.81
CA ALA A 147 4.83 -13.13 -6.57
C ALA A 147 4.78 -14.09 -5.38
N VAL A 148 4.17 -15.28 -5.52
CA VAL A 148 4.18 -16.32 -4.48
C VAL A 148 5.59 -16.83 -4.19
N THR A 149 6.41 -16.99 -5.24
CA THR A 149 7.82 -17.38 -5.07
C THR A 149 8.58 -16.32 -4.27
N SER A 150 8.37 -15.05 -4.59
CA SER A 150 8.99 -13.92 -3.88
C SER A 150 8.51 -13.84 -2.42
N ALA A 151 7.24 -14.16 -2.15
CA ALA A 151 6.69 -14.23 -0.79
C ALA A 151 7.37 -15.32 0.05
N LYS A 152 7.63 -16.49 -0.53
CA LYS A 152 8.42 -17.54 0.12
C LYS A 152 9.84 -17.06 0.42
N THR A 153 10.52 -16.49 -0.56
CA THR A 153 11.88 -15.94 -0.41
C THR A 153 11.94 -14.85 0.66
N LEU A 154 10.91 -14.00 0.77
CA LEU A 154 10.81 -12.99 1.82
C LEU A 154 10.84 -13.63 3.21
N VAL A 155 9.95 -14.60 3.48
CA VAL A 155 9.90 -15.23 4.81
C VAL A 155 11.19 -16.03 5.10
N GLU A 156 11.76 -16.70 4.10
CA GLU A 156 13.05 -17.39 4.24
C GLU A 156 14.18 -16.41 4.59
N GLY A 157 14.27 -15.29 3.87
CA GLY A 157 15.27 -14.24 4.11
C GLY A 157 15.17 -13.66 5.52
N VAL A 158 13.95 -13.31 5.95
CA VAL A 158 13.70 -12.81 7.31
C VAL A 158 14.08 -13.84 8.37
N CYS A 159 13.71 -15.12 8.17
CA CYS A 159 14.06 -16.16 9.14
C CYS A 159 15.57 -16.37 9.24
N LYS A 160 16.28 -16.41 8.10
CA LYS A 160 17.74 -16.54 8.07
C LYS A 160 18.41 -15.35 8.74
N GLU A 161 17.95 -14.14 8.44
CA GLU A 161 18.51 -12.91 9.01
C GLU A 161 18.37 -12.89 10.54
N ILE A 162 17.20 -13.24 11.08
CA ILE A 162 17.00 -13.33 12.52
C ILE A 162 17.91 -14.40 13.13
N LEU A 163 17.98 -15.60 12.53
CA LEU A 163 18.80 -16.69 13.05
C LEU A 163 20.30 -16.38 13.02
N HIS A 164 20.80 -15.64 12.03
CA HIS A 164 22.18 -15.15 12.02
C HIS A 164 22.51 -14.23 13.21
N LYS A 165 21.51 -13.65 13.88
CA LYS A 165 21.72 -12.89 15.13
C LYS A 165 21.77 -13.78 16.37
N PHE A 166 21.41 -15.06 16.28
CA PHE A 166 21.41 -16.00 17.41
C PHE A 166 22.56 -17.01 17.37
N SER A 167 23.19 -17.22 16.23
CA SER A 167 24.26 -18.22 16.06
C SER A 167 25.28 -17.79 15.01
N ASP A 168 26.57 -18.06 15.27
CA ASP A 168 27.69 -17.94 14.32
C ASP A 168 27.76 -19.12 13.31
N GLU A 169 26.85 -20.10 13.39
CA GLU A 169 26.85 -21.26 12.51
C GLU A 169 26.17 -20.98 11.16
N GLU A 170 26.78 -21.47 10.08
CA GLU A 170 26.21 -21.44 8.73
C GLU A 170 24.86 -22.16 8.73
N ILE A 171 23.78 -21.38 8.59
CA ILE A 171 22.47 -21.93 8.26
C ILE A 171 22.60 -22.57 6.88
N SER A 172 22.67 -23.91 6.86
CA SER A 172 22.72 -24.64 5.59
C SER A 172 21.59 -24.19 4.67
N ASN A 173 21.93 -23.91 3.42
CA ASN A 173 20.96 -23.58 2.37
C ASN A 173 19.96 -24.72 2.09
N SER A 174 20.15 -25.91 2.67
CA SER A 174 19.23 -27.04 2.57
C SER A 174 18.06 -27.03 3.56
N ILE A 175 18.06 -26.13 4.55
CA ILE A 175 16.96 -26.06 5.53
C ILE A 175 15.74 -25.42 4.86
N ASP A 176 14.59 -26.10 4.96
CA ASP A 176 13.33 -25.60 4.40
C ASP A 176 12.69 -24.51 5.28
N LEU A 177 11.77 -23.76 4.68
CA LEU A 177 11.06 -22.67 5.35
C LEU A 177 10.35 -23.09 6.66
N PRO A 178 9.60 -24.22 6.72
CA PRO A 178 9.01 -24.69 7.97
C PRO A 178 10.01 -24.93 9.10
N ALA A 179 11.18 -25.50 8.79
CA ALA A 179 12.24 -25.71 9.76
C ALA A 179 12.89 -24.40 10.19
N LEU A 180 13.16 -23.48 9.25
CA LEU A 180 13.66 -22.13 9.57
C LEU A 180 12.71 -21.39 10.52
N PHE A 181 11.42 -21.36 10.19
CA PHE A 181 10.40 -20.69 11.00
C PHE A 181 10.27 -21.30 12.39
N THR A 182 10.44 -22.62 12.51
CA THR A 182 10.44 -23.31 13.82
C THR A 182 11.62 -22.87 14.67
N LYS A 183 12.84 -22.82 14.11
CA LYS A 183 14.03 -22.35 14.83
C LYS A 183 13.89 -20.89 15.27
N VAL A 184 13.39 -20.01 14.39
CA VAL A 184 13.18 -18.58 14.74
C VAL A 184 12.22 -18.45 15.92
N ARG A 185 11.06 -19.13 15.86
CA ARG A 185 10.08 -19.07 16.95
C ARG A 185 10.66 -19.56 18.28
N GLN A 186 11.48 -20.59 18.26
CA GLN A 186 12.13 -21.10 19.48
C GLN A 186 13.09 -20.07 20.08
N ASN A 187 13.93 -19.42 19.26
CA ASN A 187 14.85 -18.36 19.70
C ASN A 187 14.12 -17.10 20.17
N LEU A 188 12.98 -16.80 19.56
CA LEU A 188 12.12 -15.69 19.95
C LEU A 188 11.11 -16.06 21.05
N ASN A 189 11.27 -17.14 21.81
CA ASN A 189 10.32 -17.50 22.88
C ASN A 189 8.83 -17.57 22.44
N LEU A 190 8.59 -17.93 21.17
CA LEU A 190 7.29 -18.06 20.53
C LEU A 190 6.91 -19.54 20.26
N ASP A 191 7.42 -20.48 21.06
CA ASP A 191 7.03 -21.90 20.92
C ASP A 191 5.64 -22.11 21.55
N PRO A 192 4.59 -22.49 20.78
CA PRO A 192 3.26 -22.74 21.33
C PRO A 192 3.22 -23.81 22.44
N LYS A 193 4.27 -24.63 22.58
CA LYS A 193 4.42 -25.59 23.67
C LYS A 193 4.77 -24.94 25.01
N ASP A 194 5.23 -23.69 25.03
CA ASP A 194 5.58 -22.99 26.26
C ASP A 194 4.34 -22.83 27.16
N PRO A 195 4.32 -23.39 28.39
CA PRO A 195 3.19 -23.25 29.29
C PRO A 195 2.89 -21.80 29.70
N LYS A 196 3.86 -20.89 29.59
CA LYS A 196 3.71 -19.47 29.97
C LYS A 196 2.98 -18.64 28.92
N LEU A 197 2.89 -19.10 27.68
CA LEU A 197 2.17 -18.39 26.61
C LEU A 197 0.65 -18.53 26.81
N ASP A 198 -0.05 -17.42 26.60
CA ASP A 198 -1.51 -17.37 26.64
C ASP A 198 -2.12 -18.31 25.58
N LYS A 199 -3.27 -18.92 25.92
CA LYS A 199 -3.93 -19.89 25.03
C LYS A 199 -4.35 -19.27 23.70
N ALA A 200 -4.94 -18.07 23.70
CA ALA A 200 -5.37 -17.43 22.46
C ALA A 200 -4.15 -17.07 21.58
N LEU A 201 -3.04 -16.67 22.19
CA LEU A 201 -1.80 -16.42 21.47
C LEU A 201 -1.22 -17.71 20.85
N LYS A 202 -1.28 -18.84 21.56
CA LYS A 202 -0.89 -20.16 21.01
C LYS A 202 -1.72 -20.53 19.79
N ASP A 203 -3.01 -20.26 19.81
CA ASP A 203 -3.91 -20.56 18.69
C ASP A 203 -3.55 -19.71 17.46
N VAL A 204 -3.23 -18.43 17.65
CA VAL A 204 -2.75 -17.53 16.59
C VAL A 204 -1.41 -18.01 16.02
N LEU A 205 -0.43 -18.33 16.88
CA LEU A 205 0.87 -18.86 16.46
C LEU A 205 0.73 -20.19 15.69
N THR A 206 -0.18 -21.05 16.13
CA THR A 206 -0.51 -22.30 15.41
C THR A 206 -1.11 -22.03 14.04
N GLY A 207 -1.94 -20.99 13.91
CA GLY A 207 -2.43 -20.48 12.62
C GLY A 207 -1.29 -20.03 11.71
N LEU A 208 -0.35 -19.22 12.24
CA LEU A 208 0.81 -18.75 11.49
C LEU A 208 1.72 -19.90 11.02
N ILE A 209 1.91 -20.95 11.83
CA ILE A 209 2.64 -22.15 11.41
C ILE A 209 1.97 -22.78 10.18
N LYS A 210 0.64 -22.92 10.17
CA LYS A 210 -0.08 -23.46 9.02
C LYS A 210 0.05 -22.58 7.78
N VAL A 211 0.00 -21.26 7.96
CA VAL A 211 0.20 -20.28 6.88
C VAL A 211 1.60 -20.44 6.27
N VAL A 212 2.66 -20.46 7.09
CA VAL A 212 4.04 -20.60 6.62
C VAL A 212 4.26 -21.93 5.90
N ASN A 213 3.70 -23.04 6.43
CA ASN A 213 3.74 -24.33 5.75
C ASN A 213 3.06 -24.27 4.37
N GLY A 214 1.87 -23.65 4.31
CA GLY A 214 1.16 -23.42 3.05
C GLY A 214 1.99 -22.61 2.05
N ILE A 215 2.62 -21.51 2.48
CA ILE A 215 3.52 -20.70 1.64
C ILE A 215 4.68 -21.55 1.09
N SER A 216 5.26 -22.43 1.92
CA SER A 216 6.36 -23.31 1.49
C SER A 216 5.94 -24.34 0.44
N GLU A 217 4.70 -24.84 0.55
CA GLU A 217 4.15 -25.92 -0.28
C GLU A 217 3.52 -25.43 -1.59
N ILE A 218 3.12 -24.16 -1.69
CA ILE A 218 2.59 -23.62 -2.95
C ILE A 218 3.69 -23.67 -4.02
N ARG A 219 3.55 -24.64 -4.93
CA ARG A 219 4.48 -24.83 -6.05
C ARG A 219 4.03 -24.04 -7.27
N ASN A 220 4.99 -23.43 -7.95
CA ASN A 220 4.83 -23.11 -9.37
C ASN A 220 4.72 -24.42 -10.15
N SER A 221 3.59 -24.64 -10.80
CA SER A 221 3.33 -25.80 -11.64
C SER A 221 4.09 -25.73 -12.98
N ARG A 222 5.41 -25.82 -12.94
CA ARG A 222 6.29 -25.98 -14.13
C ARG A 222 7.42 -26.99 -13.88
N GLY A 223 7.11 -28.10 -13.21
CA GLY A 223 7.95 -29.30 -13.24
C GLY A 223 7.35 -30.29 -14.23
N ASP A 224 8.20 -30.97 -15.00
CA ASP A 224 8.00 -31.87 -16.17
C ASP A 224 6.90 -32.95 -16.13
N SER A 225 6.04 -32.95 -15.11
CA SER A 225 4.91 -33.87 -15.00
C SER A 225 3.67 -33.20 -15.58
N HIS A 226 3.20 -33.73 -16.72
CA HIS A 226 1.97 -33.35 -17.40
C HIS A 226 0.83 -32.98 -16.41
N ILE A 227 0.32 -31.75 -16.58
CA ILE A 227 -0.88 -31.13 -15.97
C ILE A 227 -0.62 -30.25 -14.72
N PRO A 228 -0.77 -28.91 -14.83
CA PRO A 228 -0.86 -28.01 -13.68
C PRO A 228 -2.05 -28.39 -12.79
N LYS A 229 -1.83 -28.66 -11.49
CA LYS A 229 -2.95 -28.94 -10.57
C LYS A 229 -3.82 -27.71 -10.27
N TYR A 230 -3.29 -26.49 -10.36
CA TYR A 230 -4.04 -25.25 -10.13
C TYR A 230 -3.32 -24.01 -10.69
N LYS A 231 -4.06 -23.06 -11.27
CA LYS A 231 -3.52 -21.77 -11.74
C LYS A 231 -3.56 -20.76 -10.59
N ILE A 232 -2.44 -20.10 -10.31
CA ILE A 232 -2.40 -19.00 -9.33
C ILE A 232 -2.95 -17.74 -10.00
N ASP A 233 -4.15 -17.32 -9.59
CA ASP A 233 -4.75 -16.04 -9.98
C ASP A 233 -4.48 -14.92 -8.96
N LYS A 234 -4.76 -13.67 -9.32
CA LYS A 234 -4.46 -12.45 -8.53
C LYS A 234 -4.80 -12.63 -7.04
N HIS A 235 -6.04 -12.97 -6.72
CA HIS A 235 -6.50 -13.08 -5.32
C HIS A 235 -5.72 -14.12 -4.50
N HIS A 236 -5.29 -15.24 -5.11
CA HIS A 236 -4.43 -16.23 -4.45
C HIS A 236 -3.05 -15.67 -4.16
N ALA A 237 -2.44 -14.99 -5.13
CA ALA A 237 -1.11 -14.42 -4.94
C ALA A 237 -1.13 -13.30 -3.90
N VAL A 238 -2.17 -12.45 -3.90
CA VAL A 238 -2.24 -11.35 -2.93
C VAL A 238 -2.41 -11.88 -1.50
N VAL A 239 -3.28 -12.87 -1.24
CA VAL A 239 -3.42 -13.42 0.13
C VAL A 239 -2.11 -14.05 0.62
N VAL A 240 -1.36 -14.71 -0.27
CA VAL A 240 -0.06 -15.30 0.06
C VAL A 240 1.00 -14.24 0.35
N VAL A 241 1.11 -13.22 -0.50
CA VAL A 241 2.06 -12.10 -0.31
C VAL A 241 1.76 -11.36 0.99
N ASN A 242 0.51 -11.04 1.28
CA ASN A 242 0.14 -10.33 2.51
C ASN A 242 0.33 -11.19 3.76
N SER A 243 0.09 -12.50 3.66
CA SER A 243 0.41 -13.44 4.74
C SER A 243 1.93 -13.46 5.02
N ALA A 244 2.76 -13.49 3.98
CA ALA A 244 4.22 -13.43 4.11
C ALA A 244 4.69 -12.11 4.74
N LYS A 245 4.15 -10.97 4.28
CA LYS A 245 4.43 -9.65 4.87
C LYS A 245 4.03 -9.59 6.34
N THR A 246 2.87 -10.14 6.70
CA THR A 246 2.39 -10.19 8.09
C THR A 246 3.31 -11.04 8.97
N VAL A 247 3.76 -12.20 8.49
CA VAL A 247 4.72 -13.04 9.20
C VAL A 247 6.05 -12.31 9.37
N ALA A 248 6.57 -11.69 8.29
CA ALA A 248 7.82 -10.93 8.33
C ALA A 248 7.78 -9.79 9.37
N ASP A 249 6.75 -8.94 9.30
CA ASP A 249 6.55 -7.82 10.22
C ASP A 249 6.43 -8.29 11.68
N PHE A 250 5.65 -9.34 11.93
CA PHE A 250 5.52 -9.92 13.27
C PHE A 250 6.84 -10.43 13.82
N LEU A 251 7.64 -11.14 13.01
CA LEU A 251 8.94 -11.66 13.42
C LEU A 251 9.92 -10.53 13.74
N PHE A 252 9.97 -9.50 12.90
CA PHE A 252 10.82 -8.33 13.10
C PHE A 252 10.48 -7.58 14.39
N LYS A 253 9.21 -7.21 14.58
CA LYS A 253 8.76 -6.51 15.78
C LYS A 253 8.98 -7.33 17.04
N THR A 254 8.83 -8.65 16.95
CA THR A 254 9.12 -9.54 18.09
C THR A 254 10.60 -9.57 18.41
N TYR A 255 11.47 -9.65 17.41
CA TYR A 255 12.91 -9.59 17.59
C TYR A 255 13.35 -8.28 18.26
N GLU A 256 12.92 -7.13 17.72
CA GLU A 256 13.22 -5.81 18.30
C GLU A 256 12.73 -5.70 19.74
N TYR A 257 11.48 -6.07 19.99
CA TYR A 257 10.90 -6.03 21.33
C TYR A 257 11.71 -6.87 22.34
N GLN A 258 12.19 -8.04 21.93
CA GLN A 258 12.95 -8.91 22.83
C GLN A 258 14.40 -8.44 23.01
N LEU A 259 14.97 -7.80 21.99
CA LEU A 259 16.27 -7.14 22.08
C LEU A 259 16.21 -5.98 23.08
N ASP A 260 15.22 -5.10 22.95
CA ASP A 260 15.02 -3.95 23.83
C ASP A 260 14.80 -4.35 25.29
N ARG A 261 14.15 -5.51 25.50
CA ARG A 261 13.94 -6.07 26.84
C ARG A 261 15.13 -6.83 27.41
N GLY A 262 16.19 -7.04 26.63
CA GLY A 262 17.34 -7.85 27.04
C GLY A 262 16.99 -9.31 27.30
N THR A 263 15.89 -9.81 26.71
CA THR A 263 15.45 -11.20 26.87
C THR A 263 16.11 -12.14 25.86
N LEU A 264 16.77 -11.59 24.84
CA LEU A 264 17.56 -12.36 23.88
C LEU A 264 18.98 -12.56 24.42
N VAL A 265 19.42 -13.82 24.44
CA VAL A 265 20.84 -14.14 24.58
C VAL A 265 21.39 -14.19 23.16
N ILE A 266 21.94 -13.06 22.71
CA ILE A 266 22.70 -12.99 21.45
C ILE A 266 24.14 -13.31 21.81
N GLU A 267 24.67 -14.41 21.27
CA GLU A 267 26.11 -14.69 21.36
C GLU A 267 26.86 -13.60 20.57
N LYS A 268 27.87 -13.00 21.20
CA LYS A 268 28.68 -11.91 20.64
C LYS A 268 29.80 -12.44 19.77
#